data_AF-A0A971FNK3-F1
#
_entry.id   AF-A0A971FNK3-F1
#
_cell.length_a   1.000
_cell.length_b   1.000
_cell.length_c   1.000
_cell.angle_alpha   90.00
_cell.angle_beta   90.00
_cell.angle_gamma   90.00
#
_symmetry.space_group_name_H-M   'P 1'
#
loop_
_entity.id
_entity.type
_entity.pdbx_description
1 polymer ?
#
loop_
_entity_poly.entity_id
_entity_poly.type
_entity_poly.pdbx_seq_one_letter_code
_entity_poly.pdbx_strand_id
1 'polypeptide(L)'
;MIKTALTISIGQEDMPYYTYFVNQTQLGLLSSANQSIHIQTSNRPIQYLAAFRTDEEDRSSGLKNQKKQVNQWQSFIPIFLRSNIRSLNDLLVKYRIQPDLLICYDQNRLQAWLPDSVGLYLLRDGQLLRMKPVEFADLLFEETYHANHQYYSFQIEETDFFFLLPPQLPTLFQTGEISDLLLGLRQLPAKMSELMRIARLRGFETDTTWVAVEVLRKEEDQHPPLEPRERQKRKGARFSRTDRHEDSWIESASESLADADEPDDRPAGTFVEQILANPLLKRKIITAACILAGLIIVLLIAKTFSQDPSGTDSTSSTSGTSATESTIAPAASPTPKPTVTSVPTEPQKMLVVSAQRLNLREEPTIEGTLLRTLNNGDLLVQLDEPDGDWVHVETEDGEQGYVYVHYVTEQPDR
;
A
#
# COMPACT_ATOMS: atom_id res chain seq x y z
N MET A 1 -17.53 -5.47 -7.28
CA MET A 1 -16.08 -5.25 -7.53
C MET A 1 -15.76 -3.78 -7.76
N ILE A 2 -14.51 -3.36 -7.49
CA ILE A 2 -14.04 -1.99 -7.79
C ILE A 2 -12.86 -2.04 -8.78
N LYS A 3 -12.96 -1.23 -9.84
CA LYS A 3 -11.90 -1.02 -10.82
C LYS A 3 -11.19 0.29 -10.52
N THR A 4 -9.87 0.22 -10.30
CA THR A 4 -9.04 1.40 -10.01
C THR A 4 -7.75 1.38 -10.81
N ALA A 5 -7.19 2.58 -11.04
CA ALA A 5 -5.82 2.77 -11.48
C ALA A 5 -5.03 3.37 -10.30
N LEU A 6 -4.05 2.61 -9.81
CA LEU A 6 -3.16 3.01 -8.74
C LEU A 6 -1.77 3.33 -9.31
N THR A 7 -1.19 4.43 -8.85
CA THR A 7 0.21 4.77 -9.06
C THR A 7 0.86 5.03 -7.71
N ILE A 8 1.99 4.39 -7.46
CA ILE A 8 2.88 4.71 -6.33
C ILE A 8 4.24 5.12 -6.89
N SER A 9 4.81 6.18 -6.33
CA SER A 9 6.22 6.52 -6.49
C SER A 9 6.86 6.46 -5.12
N ILE A 10 7.86 5.59 -4.97
CA ILE A 10 8.65 5.39 -3.76
C ILE A 10 9.85 6.34 -3.86
N GLY A 11 9.99 7.20 -2.86
CA GLY A 11 11.12 8.13 -2.74
C GLY A 11 12.44 7.39 -2.51
N GLN A 12 13.56 7.94 -2.98
CA GLN A 12 14.87 7.33 -2.79
C GLN A 12 15.24 7.12 -1.31
N GLU A 13 14.81 8.05 -0.45
CA GLU A 13 15.03 7.94 0.99
C GLU A 13 14.21 6.81 1.63
N ASP A 14 13.01 6.52 1.13
CA ASP A 14 12.13 5.49 1.68
C ASP A 14 12.48 4.08 1.18
N MET A 15 13.01 3.98 -0.05
CA MET A 15 13.29 2.71 -0.72
C MET A 15 14.14 1.70 0.10
N PRO A 16 15.19 2.12 0.85
CA PRO A 16 15.98 1.20 1.66
C PRO A 16 15.37 0.86 3.03
N TYR A 17 14.23 1.45 3.40
CA TYR A 17 13.61 1.25 4.72
C TYR A 17 12.22 0.63 4.65
N TYR A 18 11.47 0.87 3.57
CA TYR A 18 10.10 0.37 3.44
C TYR A 18 10.00 -0.85 2.54
N THR A 19 9.15 -1.79 2.95
CA THR A 19 8.59 -2.81 2.07
C THR A 19 7.11 -2.52 1.86
N TYR A 20 6.70 -2.36 0.60
CA TYR A 20 5.31 -2.11 0.23
C TYR A 20 4.68 -3.37 -0.36
N PHE A 21 3.41 -3.61 -0.01
CA PHE A 21 2.53 -4.55 -0.69
C PHE A 21 1.42 -3.77 -1.38
N VAL A 22 1.48 -3.70 -2.70
CA VAL A 22 0.42 -3.13 -3.54
C VAL A 22 -0.36 -4.30 -4.10
N ASN A 23 -1.52 -4.59 -3.50
CA ASN A 23 -2.21 -5.85 -3.73
C ASN A 23 -1.22 -7.03 -3.62
N GLN A 24 -1.13 -7.88 -4.66
CA GLN A 24 -0.24 -9.05 -4.69
C GLN A 24 1.22 -8.73 -5.06
N THR A 25 1.54 -7.47 -5.33
CA THR A 25 2.88 -7.04 -5.77
C THR A 25 3.67 -6.50 -4.59
N GLN A 26 4.92 -6.94 -4.44
CA GLN A 26 5.84 -6.47 -3.40
C GLN A 26 6.89 -5.52 -4.00
N LEU A 27 7.09 -4.36 -3.37
CA LEU A 27 8.00 -3.29 -3.81
C LEU A 27 8.90 -2.84 -2.64
N GLY A 28 9.98 -2.12 -2.94
CA GLY A 28 10.91 -1.56 -1.94
C GLY A 28 11.98 -2.54 -1.47
N LEU A 29 12.40 -2.42 -0.20
CA LEU A 29 13.59 -3.06 0.37
C LEU A 29 13.72 -4.57 0.12
N LEU A 30 12.60 -5.29 0.16
CA LEU A 30 12.58 -6.76 -0.01
C LEU A 30 12.16 -7.21 -1.42
N SER A 31 11.97 -6.28 -2.36
CA SER A 31 11.68 -6.60 -3.76
C SER A 31 12.97 -6.80 -4.56
N SER A 32 12.97 -7.75 -5.49
CA SER A 32 14.08 -7.93 -6.44
C SER A 32 14.09 -6.85 -7.53
N ALA A 33 12.95 -6.18 -7.76
CA ALA A 33 12.82 -5.12 -8.74
C ALA A 33 13.15 -3.76 -8.10
N ASN A 34 14.20 -3.11 -8.59
CA ASN A 34 14.57 -1.74 -8.18
C ASN A 34 13.69 -0.70 -8.91
N GLN A 35 12.38 -0.80 -8.73
CA GLN A 35 11.41 0.10 -9.35
C GLN A 35 10.97 1.17 -8.35
N SER A 36 11.25 2.43 -8.67
CA SER A 36 10.77 3.58 -7.88
C SER A 36 9.32 3.93 -8.18
N ILE A 37 8.82 3.61 -9.38
CA ILE A 37 7.42 3.86 -9.78
C ILE A 37 6.76 2.54 -10.13
N HIS A 38 5.56 2.33 -9.59
CA HIS A 38 4.71 1.19 -9.92
C HIS A 38 3.31 1.68 -10.29
N ILE A 39 2.82 1.18 -11.42
CA ILE A 39 1.49 1.49 -11.94
C ILE A 39 0.71 0.19 -12.04
N GLN A 40 -0.50 0.19 -11.51
CA GLN A 40 -1.34 -0.99 -11.50
C GLN A 40 -2.80 -0.61 -11.72
N THR A 41 -3.38 -1.16 -12.79
CA THR A 41 -4.84 -1.22 -12.93
C THR A 41 -5.33 -2.52 -12.32
N SER A 42 -6.40 -2.47 -11.53
CA SER A 42 -6.95 -3.66 -10.89
C SER A 42 -8.47 -3.60 -10.85
N ASN A 43 -9.11 -4.75 -11.06
CA ASN A 43 -10.54 -4.96 -10.85
C ASN A 43 -10.70 -6.10 -9.84
N ARG A 44 -10.95 -5.78 -8.58
CA ARG A 44 -11.01 -6.74 -7.46
C ARG A 44 -12.13 -6.33 -6.49
N PRO A 45 -12.69 -7.28 -5.71
CA PRO A 45 -13.67 -6.93 -4.67
C PRO A 45 -13.05 -6.05 -3.58
N ILE A 46 -11.81 -6.35 -3.19
CA ILE A 46 -11.03 -5.59 -2.21
C ILE A 46 -9.65 -5.34 -2.80
N GLN A 47 -9.15 -4.12 -2.63
CA GLN A 47 -7.80 -3.70 -2.98
C GLN A 47 -7.13 -3.06 -1.78
N TYR A 48 -5.80 -3.12 -1.75
CA TYR A 48 -5.04 -2.59 -0.62
C TYR A 48 -3.63 -2.17 -1.02
N LEU A 49 -3.08 -1.28 -0.21
CA LEU A 49 -1.66 -0.98 -0.15
C LEU A 49 -1.24 -0.97 1.31
N ALA A 50 -0.24 -1.76 1.65
CA ALA A 50 0.36 -1.80 2.99
C ALA A 50 1.86 -1.47 2.90
N ALA A 51 2.42 -0.80 3.89
CA ALA A 51 3.84 -0.55 4.00
C ALA A 51 4.36 -0.90 5.40
N PHE A 52 5.60 -1.38 5.43
CA PHE A 52 6.31 -1.77 6.64
C PHE A 52 7.71 -1.15 6.65
N ARG A 53 7.98 -0.30 7.63
CA ARG A 53 9.25 0.38 7.83
C ARG A 53 10.18 -0.50 8.67
N THR A 54 11.46 -0.49 8.31
CA THR A 54 12.53 -1.07 9.11
C THR A 54 13.20 0.00 9.97
N ASP A 55 13.34 -0.25 11.27
CA ASP A 55 14.03 0.64 12.20
C ASP A 55 15.54 0.72 11.92
N GLU A 56 16.12 1.91 12.13
CA GLU A 56 17.51 2.23 11.78
C GLU A 56 18.57 1.65 12.73
N GLU A 57 18.21 1.32 13.98
CA GLU A 57 19.22 1.12 15.05
C GLU A 57 20.03 -0.20 14.95
N ASP A 58 19.65 -1.14 14.08
CA ASP A 58 20.51 -2.25 13.65
C ASP A 58 19.92 -2.93 12.40
N ARG A 59 20.60 -2.77 11.25
CA ARG A 59 20.13 -3.32 9.96
C ARG A 59 19.87 -4.84 10.00
N SER A 60 20.58 -5.59 10.85
CA SER A 60 20.46 -7.04 10.91
C SER A 60 19.22 -7.50 11.67
N SER A 61 18.89 -6.85 12.78
CA SER A 61 17.66 -7.08 13.54
C SER A 61 16.45 -6.48 12.84
N GLY A 62 16.60 -5.30 12.24
CA GLY A 62 15.59 -4.66 11.40
C GLY A 62 15.14 -5.55 10.24
N LEU A 63 16.07 -6.13 9.48
CA LEU A 63 15.71 -7.02 8.37
C LEU A 63 15.03 -8.32 8.84
N LYS A 64 15.38 -8.84 10.02
CA LYS A 64 14.70 -10.00 10.62
C LYS A 64 13.27 -9.66 11.01
N ASN A 65 13.06 -8.50 11.65
CA ASN A 65 11.74 -8.01 12.02
C ASN A 65 10.87 -7.77 10.79
N GLN A 66 11.43 -7.16 9.75
CA GLN A 66 10.71 -6.91 8.50
C GLN A 66 10.31 -8.21 7.80
N LYS A 67 11.21 -9.19 7.70
CA LYS A 67 10.86 -10.53 7.16
C LYS A 67 9.75 -11.20 7.96
N LYS A 68 9.75 -11.04 9.29
CA LYS A 68 8.68 -11.55 10.15
C LYS A 68 7.35 -10.86 9.86
N GLN A 69 7.33 -9.53 9.74
CA GLN A 69 6.14 -8.76 9.38
C GLN A 69 5.62 -9.16 7.99
N VAL A 70 6.50 -9.28 7.00
CA VAL A 70 6.16 -9.76 5.64
C VAL A 70 5.49 -11.13 5.69
N ASN A 71 6.08 -12.10 6.40
CA ASN A 71 5.50 -13.44 6.49
C ASN A 71 4.15 -13.45 7.20
N GLN A 72 4.01 -12.64 8.27
CA GLN A 72 2.76 -12.50 8.99
C GLN A 72 1.68 -11.88 8.09
N TRP A 73 2.03 -10.84 7.32
CA TRP A 73 1.14 -10.19 6.37
C TRP A 73 0.75 -11.12 5.22
N GLN A 74 1.68 -11.87 4.64
CA GLN A 74 1.40 -12.88 3.61
C GLN A 74 0.42 -13.97 4.10
N SER A 75 0.49 -14.32 5.38
CA SER A 75 -0.46 -15.26 6.00
C SER A 75 -1.82 -14.62 6.28
N PHE A 76 -1.84 -13.32 6.56
CA PHE A 76 -3.04 -12.53 6.85
C PHE A 76 -3.84 -12.15 5.60
N ILE A 77 -3.15 -11.84 4.48
CA ILE A 77 -3.75 -11.38 3.22
C ILE A 77 -4.92 -12.28 2.77
N PRO A 78 -4.76 -13.60 2.65
CA PRO A 78 -5.84 -14.47 2.19
C PRO A 78 -7.05 -14.51 3.14
N ILE A 79 -6.85 -14.22 4.43
CA ILE A 79 -7.90 -14.20 5.45
C ILE A 79 -8.73 -12.93 5.28
N PHE A 80 -8.07 -11.76 5.21
CA PHE A 80 -8.80 -10.50 5.08
C PHE A 80 -9.49 -10.38 3.70
N LEU A 81 -8.87 -10.87 2.62
CA LEU A 81 -9.47 -10.81 1.27
C LEU A 81 -10.75 -11.66 1.13
N ARG A 82 -10.97 -12.63 2.03
CA ARG A 82 -12.22 -13.42 2.11
C ARG A 82 -13.26 -12.82 3.05
N SER A 83 -12.89 -11.79 3.80
CA SER A 83 -13.74 -11.11 4.76
C SER A 83 -14.34 -9.84 4.16
N ASN A 84 -15.27 -9.21 4.87
CA ASN A 84 -15.74 -7.87 4.52
C ASN A 84 -14.75 -6.84 5.07
N ILE A 85 -14.46 -5.78 4.30
CA ILE A 85 -13.62 -4.67 4.76
C ILE A 85 -14.11 -4.07 6.09
N ARG A 86 -15.41 -4.13 6.40
CA ARG A 86 -15.97 -3.71 7.70
C ARG A 86 -15.39 -4.47 8.90
N SER A 87 -15.01 -5.73 8.71
CA SER A 87 -14.38 -6.57 9.74
C SER A 87 -12.86 -6.44 9.81
N LEU A 88 -12.26 -5.57 8.99
CA LEU A 88 -10.81 -5.41 8.91
C LEU A 88 -10.21 -5.04 10.27
N ASN A 89 -10.85 -4.15 11.03
CA ASN A 89 -10.39 -3.72 12.35
C ASN A 89 -10.27 -4.91 13.30
N ASP A 90 -11.34 -5.70 13.44
CA ASP A 90 -11.37 -6.88 14.30
C ASP A 90 -10.32 -7.91 13.90
N LEU A 91 -10.09 -8.06 12.59
CA LEU A 91 -9.08 -8.96 12.05
C LEU A 91 -7.66 -8.47 12.37
N LEU A 92 -7.36 -7.18 12.23
CA LEU A 92 -6.05 -6.63 12.59
C LEU A 92 -5.74 -6.88 14.07
N VAL A 93 -6.72 -6.66 14.96
CA VAL A 93 -6.58 -6.94 16.40
C VAL A 93 -6.39 -8.43 16.66
N LYS A 94 -7.27 -9.27 16.12
CA LYS A 94 -7.26 -10.73 16.32
C LYS A 94 -5.93 -11.37 15.90
N TYR A 95 -5.37 -10.92 14.78
CA TYR A 95 -4.12 -11.45 14.22
C TYR A 95 -2.88 -10.65 14.66
N ARG A 96 -3.05 -9.64 15.54
CA ARG A 96 -1.99 -8.75 16.04
C ARG A 96 -1.15 -8.18 14.91
N ILE A 97 -1.83 -7.62 13.92
CA ILE A 97 -1.23 -7.00 12.74
C ILE A 97 -1.26 -5.49 12.96
N GLN A 98 -0.08 -4.87 12.97
CA GLN A 98 0.08 -3.42 13.09
C GLN A 98 0.82 -2.92 11.84
N PRO A 99 0.10 -2.34 10.87
CA PRO A 99 0.73 -1.77 9.69
C PRO A 99 1.31 -0.38 10.00
N ASP A 100 2.46 -0.03 9.42
CA ASP A 100 2.97 1.35 9.50
C ASP A 100 2.20 2.28 8.55
N LEU A 101 1.75 1.72 7.44
CA LEU A 101 0.80 2.35 6.54
C LEU A 101 -0.11 1.27 5.97
N LEU A 102 -1.42 1.47 6.04
CA LEU A 102 -2.40 0.62 5.39
C LEU A 102 -3.49 1.46 4.79
N ILE A 103 -3.79 1.22 3.53
CA ILE A 103 -5.01 1.66 2.87
C ILE A 103 -5.68 0.44 2.28
N CYS A 104 -6.97 0.28 2.56
CA CYS A 104 -7.78 -0.81 2.05
C CYS A 104 -9.10 -0.22 1.57
N TYR A 105 -9.60 -0.71 0.45
CA TYR A 105 -10.84 -0.22 -0.11
C TYR A 105 -11.57 -1.29 -0.91
N ASP A 106 -12.90 -1.22 -0.85
CA ASP A 106 -13.81 -1.95 -1.73
C ASP A 106 -14.63 -0.94 -2.57
N GLN A 107 -15.69 -1.42 -3.22
CA GLN A 107 -16.59 -0.56 -3.99
C GLN A 107 -17.37 0.47 -3.16
N ASN A 108 -17.46 0.31 -1.84
CA ASN A 108 -18.32 1.10 -0.98
C ASN A 108 -17.53 2.07 -0.10
N ARG A 109 -16.39 1.63 0.45
CA ARG A 109 -15.69 2.32 1.53
C ARG A 109 -14.19 2.15 1.43
N LEU A 110 -13.50 3.22 1.80
CA LEU A 110 -12.07 3.23 2.09
C LEU A 110 -11.86 3.19 3.61
N GLN A 111 -10.84 2.46 4.03
CA GLN A 111 -10.30 2.49 5.38
C GLN A 111 -8.79 2.64 5.31
N ALA A 112 -8.22 3.53 6.12
CA ALA A 112 -6.77 3.72 6.15
C ALA A 112 -6.25 3.98 7.57
N TRP A 113 -5.05 3.46 7.82
CA TRP A 113 -4.21 3.70 8.98
C TRP A 113 -2.93 4.31 8.45
N LEU A 114 -2.75 5.60 8.68
CA LEU A 114 -1.66 6.37 8.11
C LEU A 114 -0.84 7.01 9.22
N PRO A 115 0.49 7.08 9.09
CA PRO A 115 1.30 7.82 10.03
C PRO A 115 1.07 9.33 9.88
N ASP A 116 1.38 10.11 10.91
CA ASP A 116 1.21 11.58 10.88
C ASP A 116 2.02 12.29 9.77
N SER A 117 3.04 11.62 9.24
CA SER A 117 3.85 12.08 8.11
C SER A 117 3.11 12.03 6.76
N VAL A 118 1.95 11.37 6.68
CA VAL A 118 1.19 11.16 5.44
C VAL A 118 -0.21 11.75 5.57
N GLY A 119 -0.54 12.68 4.68
CA GLY A 119 -1.90 13.22 4.55
C GLY A 119 -2.73 12.45 3.51
N LEU A 120 -4.00 12.22 3.84
CA LEU A 120 -4.99 11.66 2.92
C LEU A 120 -5.82 12.77 2.29
N TYR A 121 -5.85 12.81 0.96
CA TYR A 121 -6.57 13.80 0.18
C TYR A 121 -7.55 13.12 -0.77
N LEU A 122 -8.71 13.74 -0.97
CA LEU A 122 -9.76 13.29 -1.88
C LEU A 122 -10.06 14.42 -2.86
N LEU A 123 -9.90 14.17 -4.15
CA LEU A 123 -10.38 15.03 -5.22
C LEU A 123 -11.74 14.48 -5.68
N ARG A 124 -12.79 15.22 -5.34
CA ARG A 124 -14.18 14.93 -5.72
C ARG A 124 -14.83 16.23 -6.18
N ASP A 125 -15.67 16.15 -7.22
CA ASP A 125 -16.38 17.30 -7.79
C ASP A 125 -15.45 18.48 -8.17
N GLY A 126 -14.23 18.14 -8.60
CA GLY A 126 -13.20 19.11 -8.97
C GLY A 126 -12.56 19.86 -7.80
N GLN A 127 -12.81 19.44 -6.55
CA GLN A 127 -12.20 20.04 -5.36
C GLN A 127 -11.32 19.03 -4.62
N LEU A 128 -10.07 19.42 -4.36
CA LEU A 128 -9.17 18.65 -3.50
C LEU A 128 -9.45 18.96 -2.02
N LEU A 129 -9.89 17.96 -1.28
CA LEU A 129 -10.23 18.01 0.13
C LEU A 129 -9.19 17.21 0.94
N ARG A 130 -8.69 17.79 2.04
CA ARG A 130 -7.92 17.04 3.04
C ARG A 130 -8.89 16.29 3.94
N MET A 131 -8.78 14.97 3.99
CA MET A 131 -9.62 14.15 4.85
C MET A 131 -9.24 14.37 6.31
N LYS A 132 -10.23 14.34 7.19
CA LYS A 132 -10.01 14.38 8.65
C LYS A 132 -10.01 12.95 9.20
N PRO A 133 -9.16 12.67 10.21
CA PRO A 133 -9.20 11.38 10.88
C PRO A 133 -10.53 11.20 11.61
N VAL A 134 -10.95 9.95 11.74
CA VAL A 134 -12.13 9.54 12.50
C VAL A 134 -11.67 9.19 13.91
N GLU A 135 -12.27 9.82 14.93
CA GLU A 135 -12.00 9.46 16.32
C GLU A 135 -12.47 8.03 16.60
N PHE A 136 -11.59 7.22 17.17
CA PHE A 136 -11.85 5.81 17.41
C PHE A 136 -11.77 5.53 18.92
N ALA A 137 -12.91 5.23 19.55
CA ALA A 137 -13.04 5.17 21.00
C ALA A 137 -12.55 3.83 21.61
N ASP A 138 -12.56 2.75 20.83
CA ASP A 138 -12.13 1.43 21.30
C ASP A 138 -10.65 1.23 20.95
N LEU A 139 -9.78 1.15 21.96
CA LEU A 139 -8.33 0.99 21.79
C LEU A 139 -8.00 -0.30 21.00
N LEU A 140 -7.98 -0.23 19.65
CA LEU A 140 -7.65 -1.35 18.74
C LEU A 140 -6.21 -1.82 18.92
N PHE A 141 -5.32 -0.85 19.16
CA PHE A 141 -3.89 -1.03 19.31
C PHE A 141 -3.40 -0.38 20.60
N GLU A 142 -2.13 -0.62 20.92
CA GLU A 142 -1.45 0.02 22.06
C GLU A 142 -1.51 1.56 21.92
N GLU A 143 -1.56 2.28 23.05
CA GLU A 143 -1.62 3.76 23.06
C GLU A 143 -0.50 4.40 22.23
N THR A 144 0.67 3.76 22.20
CA THR A 144 1.85 4.16 21.40
C THR A 144 1.61 4.12 19.89
N TYR A 145 0.76 3.21 19.41
CA TYR A 145 0.44 3.13 17.98
C TYR A 145 -0.48 4.28 17.57
N HIS A 146 -1.53 4.55 18.36
CA HIS A 146 -2.46 5.66 18.14
C HIS A 146 -1.81 7.03 18.29
N ALA A 147 -0.73 7.14 19.06
CA ALA A 147 0.05 8.37 19.18
C ALA A 147 0.77 8.76 17.87
N ASN A 148 0.98 7.81 16.94
CA ASN A 148 1.74 8.02 15.71
C ASN A 148 0.94 7.73 14.44
N HIS A 149 -0.28 7.20 14.55
CA HIS A 149 -1.13 6.80 13.44
C HIS A 149 -2.54 7.36 13.56
N GLN A 150 -3.09 7.73 12.41
CA GLN A 150 -4.43 8.26 12.26
C GLN A 150 -5.29 7.29 11.45
N TYR A 151 -6.53 7.12 11.90
CA TYR A 151 -7.52 6.30 11.21
C TYR A 151 -8.45 7.16 10.34
N TYR A 152 -8.71 6.69 9.13
CA TYR A 152 -9.59 7.35 8.17
C TYR A 152 -10.62 6.36 7.64
N SER A 153 -11.86 6.82 7.47
CA SER A 153 -12.85 6.06 6.70
C SER A 153 -13.88 6.95 6.04
N PHE A 154 -14.16 6.69 4.77
CA PHE A 154 -15.17 7.41 3.99
C PHE A 154 -15.74 6.54 2.86
N GLN A 155 -16.88 6.95 2.31
CA GLN A 155 -17.51 6.27 1.17
C GLN A 155 -16.88 6.66 -0.15
N ILE A 156 -16.63 5.68 -1.01
CA ILE A 156 -16.01 5.88 -2.32
C ILE A 156 -17.09 6.01 -3.39
N GLU A 157 -16.90 6.96 -4.29
CA GLU A 157 -17.73 7.21 -5.47
C GLU A 157 -16.96 6.93 -6.76
N GLU A 158 -17.69 6.73 -7.86
CA GLU A 158 -17.04 6.67 -9.17
C GLU A 158 -16.39 8.01 -9.48
N THR A 159 -15.26 8.01 -10.20
CA THR A 159 -14.46 9.20 -10.53
C THR A 159 -13.72 9.86 -9.37
N ASP A 160 -13.82 9.31 -8.15
CA ASP A 160 -12.97 9.73 -7.04
C ASP A 160 -11.49 9.55 -7.38
N PHE A 161 -10.69 10.55 -7.02
CA PHE A 161 -9.25 10.36 -6.88
C PHE A 161 -8.86 10.56 -5.42
N PHE A 162 -8.10 9.64 -4.86
CA PHE A 162 -7.53 9.83 -3.54
C PHE A 162 -6.01 9.69 -3.57
N PHE A 163 -5.37 10.50 -2.74
CA PHE A 163 -3.92 10.68 -2.73
C PHE A 163 -3.38 10.54 -1.31
N LEU A 164 -2.23 9.89 -1.21
CA LEU A 164 -1.37 9.92 -0.03
C LEU A 164 -0.21 10.85 -0.36
N LEU A 165 -0.19 12.02 0.28
CA LEU A 165 0.79 13.09 0.03
C LEU A 165 1.35 13.61 1.36
N PRO A 166 2.59 14.10 1.38
CA PRO A 166 3.12 14.82 2.54
C PRO A 166 2.22 16.01 2.91
N PRO A 167 1.92 16.22 4.20
CA PRO A 167 0.99 17.27 4.62
C PRO A 167 1.49 18.69 4.33
N GLN A 168 2.80 18.86 4.12
CA GLN A 168 3.42 20.14 3.73
C GLN A 168 3.30 20.43 2.23
N LEU A 169 3.04 19.43 1.38
CA LEU A 169 3.03 19.65 -0.07
C LEU A 169 1.94 20.65 -0.49
N PRO A 170 0.67 20.54 -0.03
CA PRO A 170 -0.37 21.48 -0.47
C PRO A 170 -0.18 22.92 0.01
N THR A 171 0.63 23.17 1.03
CA THR A 171 0.88 24.54 1.53
C THR A 171 1.75 25.36 0.57
N LEU A 172 2.39 24.70 -0.41
CA LEU A 172 3.17 25.34 -1.47
C LEU A 172 2.32 25.81 -2.66
N PHE A 173 1.01 25.53 -2.65
CA PHE A 173 0.11 25.83 -3.76
C PHE A 173 -0.98 26.81 -3.35
N GLN A 174 -1.46 27.59 -4.32
CA GLN A 174 -2.60 28.45 -4.11
C GLN A 174 -3.89 27.61 -4.03
N THR A 175 -4.94 28.19 -3.46
CA THR A 175 -6.26 27.55 -3.39
C THR A 175 -6.75 27.18 -4.80
N GLY A 176 -7.14 25.91 -4.98
CA GLY A 176 -7.63 25.40 -6.27
C GLY A 176 -6.54 24.97 -7.26
N GLU A 177 -5.32 25.48 -7.13
CA GLU A 177 -4.23 25.25 -8.10
C GLU A 177 -3.91 23.76 -8.32
N ILE A 178 -3.83 22.98 -7.23
CA ILE A 178 -3.61 21.54 -7.34
C ILE A 178 -4.79 20.86 -8.05
N SER A 179 -6.02 21.31 -7.78
CA SER A 179 -7.20 20.73 -8.41
C SER A 179 -7.18 20.98 -9.92
N ASP A 180 -6.89 22.21 -10.34
CA ASP A 180 -6.78 22.59 -11.76
C ASP A 180 -5.71 21.76 -12.50
N LEU A 181 -4.54 21.59 -11.86
CA LEU A 181 -3.44 20.78 -12.40
C LEU A 181 -3.86 19.31 -12.57
N LEU A 182 -4.48 18.75 -11.54
CA LEU A 182 -4.93 17.35 -11.55
C LEU A 182 -6.11 17.12 -12.50
N LEU A 183 -6.93 18.13 -12.82
CA LEU A 183 -8.02 18.01 -13.78
C LEU A 183 -7.54 18.18 -15.24
N GLY A 184 -6.51 18.99 -15.49
CA GLY A 184 -6.07 19.32 -16.85
C GLY A 184 -5.28 18.22 -17.59
N LEU A 185 -4.63 17.31 -16.87
CA LEU A 185 -3.78 16.26 -17.46
C LEU A 185 -4.55 14.95 -17.64
N ARG A 186 -4.21 14.15 -18.67
CA ARG A 186 -4.97 12.91 -18.97
C ARG A 186 -4.57 11.68 -18.15
N GLN A 187 -3.31 11.57 -17.74
CA GLN A 187 -2.77 10.35 -17.11
C GLN A 187 -2.29 10.66 -15.69
N LEU A 188 -2.64 9.79 -14.74
CA LEU A 188 -2.31 9.96 -13.32
C LEU A 188 -0.80 10.11 -13.03
N PRO A 189 0.11 9.33 -13.65
CA PRO A 189 1.55 9.55 -13.46
C PRO A 189 2.02 10.92 -13.96
N ALA A 190 1.45 11.43 -15.06
CA ALA A 190 1.79 12.74 -15.60
C ALA A 190 1.27 13.87 -14.70
N LYS A 191 0.03 13.72 -14.18
CA LYS A 191 -0.55 14.60 -13.15
C LYS A 191 0.40 14.77 -11.96
N MET A 192 0.83 13.64 -11.40
CA MET A 192 1.68 13.64 -10.22
C MET A 192 3.10 14.12 -10.51
N SER A 193 3.67 13.77 -11.67
CA SER A 193 5.00 14.23 -12.05
C SER A 193 5.05 15.75 -12.18
N GLU A 194 4.02 16.37 -12.75
CA GLU A 194 3.94 17.83 -12.88
C GLU A 194 3.72 18.51 -11.52
N LEU A 195 2.84 17.95 -10.67
CA LEU A 195 2.63 18.43 -9.30
C LEU A 195 3.95 18.44 -8.51
N MET A 196 4.69 17.33 -8.52
CA MET A 196 5.98 17.20 -7.82
C MET A 196 7.07 18.07 -8.45
N ARG A 197 7.03 18.33 -9.76
CA ARG A 197 7.96 19.26 -10.42
C ARG A 197 7.73 20.70 -9.94
N ILE A 198 6.47 21.14 -9.87
CA ILE A 198 6.13 22.49 -9.39
C ILE A 198 6.45 22.63 -7.90
N ALA A 199 6.16 21.60 -7.09
CA ALA A 199 6.53 21.60 -5.67
C ALA A 199 8.04 21.78 -5.47
N ARG A 200 8.86 21.04 -6.23
CA ARG A 200 10.34 21.19 -6.21
C ARG A 200 10.81 22.59 -6.58
N LEU A 201 10.21 23.19 -7.62
CA LEU A 201 10.52 24.58 -8.00
C LEU A 201 10.15 25.60 -6.91
N ARG A 202 9.27 25.23 -5.97
CA ARG A 202 8.83 26.05 -4.85
C ARG A 202 9.54 25.71 -3.54
N GLY A 203 10.62 24.94 -3.59
CA GLY A 203 11.45 24.60 -2.42
C GLY A 203 11.03 23.33 -1.70
N PHE A 204 10.22 22.45 -2.31
CA PHE A 204 10.02 21.09 -1.80
C PHE A 204 11.23 20.22 -2.15
N GLU A 205 12.21 20.16 -1.24
CA GLU A 205 13.49 19.48 -1.49
C GLU A 205 13.45 17.96 -1.26
N THR A 206 12.40 17.45 -0.63
CA THR A 206 12.30 16.03 -0.23
C THR A 206 11.76 15.16 -1.36
N ASP A 207 12.49 14.08 -1.68
CA ASP A 207 12.01 13.02 -2.57
C ASP A 207 11.11 12.06 -1.79
N THR A 208 9.86 12.47 -1.56
CA THR A 208 8.91 11.74 -0.72
C THR A 208 8.11 10.70 -1.50
N THR A 209 7.82 9.57 -0.86
CA THR A 209 6.83 8.62 -1.39
C THR A 209 5.45 9.25 -1.50
N TRP A 210 4.78 9.02 -2.63
CA TRP A 210 3.38 9.39 -2.83
C TRP A 210 2.60 8.26 -3.48
N VAL A 211 1.29 8.24 -3.20
CA VAL A 211 0.34 7.29 -3.80
C VAL A 211 -0.82 8.10 -4.37
N ALA A 212 -1.27 7.71 -5.56
CA ALA A 212 -2.46 8.23 -6.18
C ALA A 212 -3.32 7.07 -6.68
N VAL A 213 -4.62 7.12 -6.41
CA VAL A 213 -5.58 6.12 -6.88
C VAL A 213 -6.75 6.82 -7.53
N GLU A 214 -7.08 6.40 -8.73
CA GLU A 214 -8.26 6.81 -9.48
C GLU A 214 -9.29 5.69 -9.50
N VAL A 215 -10.53 6.01 -9.12
CA VAL A 215 -11.66 5.10 -9.17
C VAL A 215 -12.30 5.17 -10.55
N LEU A 216 -12.05 4.14 -11.36
CA LEU A 216 -12.48 4.08 -12.75
C LEU A 216 -13.94 3.63 -12.89
N ARG A 217 -14.34 2.64 -12.08
CA ARG A 217 -15.68 2.04 -12.13
C ARG A 217 -15.99 1.26 -10.86
N LYS A 218 -17.26 1.25 -10.47
CA LYS A 218 -17.83 0.35 -9.46
C LYS A 218 -18.77 -0.64 -10.15
N GLU A 219 -18.59 -1.92 -9.89
CA GLU A 219 -19.46 -2.99 -10.38
C GLU A 219 -20.20 -3.57 -9.19
N GLU A 220 -21.48 -3.26 -9.03
CA GLU A 220 -22.27 -3.84 -7.94
C GLU A 220 -22.33 -5.37 -8.09
N ASP A 221 -22.24 -6.11 -6.98
CA ASP A 221 -22.29 -7.57 -7.01
C ASP A 221 -23.67 -8.00 -7.51
N GLN A 222 -23.79 -8.32 -8.79
CA GLN A 222 -24.98 -8.90 -9.40
C GLN A 222 -25.13 -10.37 -8.97
N HIS A 223 -25.35 -10.61 -7.69
CA HIS A 223 -25.95 -11.85 -7.24
C HIS A 223 -27.45 -11.59 -7.13
N PRO A 224 -28.31 -12.23 -7.97
CA PRO A 224 -29.73 -12.24 -7.67
C PRO A 224 -29.90 -12.79 -6.24
N PRO A 225 -30.84 -12.27 -5.45
CA PRO A 225 -31.12 -12.81 -4.13
C PRO A 225 -31.28 -14.31 -4.31
N LEU A 226 -30.43 -15.09 -3.62
CA LEU A 226 -30.65 -16.53 -3.56
C LEU A 226 -32.06 -16.69 -2.99
N GLU A 227 -33.02 -17.09 -3.84
CA GLU A 227 -34.35 -17.46 -3.36
C GLU A 227 -34.13 -18.41 -2.18
N PRO A 228 -34.81 -18.19 -1.04
CA PRO A 228 -34.65 -19.05 0.10
C PRO A 228 -34.98 -20.46 -0.34
N ARG A 229 -33.96 -21.31 -0.53
CA ARG A 229 -34.16 -22.73 -0.72
C ARG A 229 -34.95 -23.20 0.49
N GLU A 230 -36.23 -23.52 0.26
CA GLU A 230 -37.10 -24.07 1.28
C GLU A 230 -36.37 -25.23 1.95
N ARG A 231 -35.88 -24.97 3.17
CA ARG A 231 -35.28 -26.00 3.99
C ARG A 231 -36.40 -26.98 4.32
N GLN A 232 -36.44 -28.10 3.59
CA GLN A 232 -37.21 -29.25 4.00
C GLN A 232 -36.86 -29.57 5.46
N LYS A 233 -37.85 -29.39 6.32
CA LYS A 233 -37.79 -29.64 7.75
C LYS A 233 -37.34 -31.07 8.02
N ARG A 234 -36.03 -31.26 8.25
CA ARG A 234 -35.57 -32.40 9.06
C ARG A 234 -35.65 -31.98 10.52
N LYS A 235 -36.61 -32.57 11.22
CA LYS A 235 -36.84 -32.43 12.66
C LYS A 235 -35.60 -32.89 13.42
N GLY A 236 -35.17 -32.07 14.37
CA GLY A 236 -34.48 -32.51 15.59
C GLY A 236 -33.00 -32.15 15.68
N ALA A 237 -32.69 -31.05 16.36
CA ALA A 237 -31.94 -31.05 17.62
C ALA A 237 -31.78 -29.60 18.09
N ARG A 238 -31.99 -29.41 19.39
CA ARG A 238 -32.13 -28.14 20.09
C ARG A 238 -30.72 -27.58 20.37
N PHE A 239 -30.39 -26.40 19.86
CA PHE A 239 -29.29 -25.60 20.41
C PHE A 239 -29.72 -24.14 20.54
N SER A 240 -29.26 -23.54 21.64
CA SER A 240 -29.78 -22.35 22.29
C SER A 240 -29.61 -21.07 21.48
N ARG A 241 -30.60 -20.21 21.66
CA ARG A 241 -30.82 -18.90 21.04
C ARG A 241 -30.25 -17.82 21.95
N THR A 242 -29.25 -17.08 21.48
CA THR A 242 -28.98 -15.69 21.89
C THR A 242 -28.37 -14.97 20.69
N ASP A 243 -29.26 -14.43 19.87
CA ASP A 243 -28.96 -13.33 18.94
C ASP A 243 -30.20 -12.45 18.89
N ARG A 244 -30.07 -11.26 19.47
CA ARG A 244 -30.93 -10.09 19.23
C ARG A 244 -30.36 -8.91 20.02
N HIS A 245 -29.48 -8.15 19.39
CA HIS A 245 -29.34 -6.70 19.59
C HIS A 245 -28.33 -6.17 18.58
N GLU A 246 -28.72 -6.02 17.32
CA GLU A 246 -27.86 -5.34 16.33
C GLU A 246 -28.62 -4.62 15.20
N ASP A 247 -29.89 -4.25 15.44
CA ASP A 247 -30.70 -3.44 14.50
C ASP A 247 -31.30 -2.22 15.22
N SER A 248 -30.46 -1.33 15.77
CA SER A 248 -30.94 -0.11 16.45
C SER A 248 -29.99 1.08 16.37
N TRP A 249 -29.26 1.26 15.27
CA TRP A 249 -28.46 2.48 15.05
C TRP A 249 -28.48 2.92 13.59
N ILE A 250 -29.67 3.09 13.02
CA ILE A 250 -29.89 3.88 11.79
C ILE A 250 -31.23 4.60 11.96
N GLU A 251 -31.23 5.70 12.73
CA GLU A 251 -32.20 6.81 12.64
C GLU A 251 -31.83 7.84 13.72
N SER A 252 -30.88 8.74 13.40
CA SER A 252 -30.72 10.04 14.08
C SER A 252 -29.49 10.77 13.54
N ALA A 253 -29.57 11.25 12.30
CA ALA A 253 -28.72 12.33 11.83
C ALA A 253 -29.44 13.15 10.75
N SER A 254 -30.69 13.49 11.00
CA SER A 254 -31.40 14.55 10.29
C SER A 254 -32.57 15.03 11.13
N GLU A 255 -32.34 16.04 11.99
CA GLU A 255 -33.42 16.94 12.36
C GLU A 255 -32.86 18.30 12.76
N SER A 256 -33.43 19.32 12.14
CA SER A 256 -33.12 20.73 12.31
C SER A 256 -34.09 21.39 13.28
N LEU A 257 -33.57 22.35 14.05
CA LEU A 257 -34.21 23.57 14.56
C LEU A 257 -35.26 23.48 15.69
N ALA A 258 -34.93 24.26 16.74
CA ALA A 258 -35.78 25.16 17.52
C ALA A 258 -36.43 24.67 18.84
N ASP A 259 -36.16 25.51 19.86
CA ASP A 259 -36.93 25.87 21.06
C ASP A 259 -36.84 25.07 22.39
N ALA A 260 -36.36 25.84 23.39
CA ALA A 260 -36.90 26.07 24.75
C ALA A 260 -36.31 25.35 26.00
N ASP A 261 -35.78 26.19 26.92
CA ASP A 261 -35.86 26.28 28.42
C ASP A 261 -35.99 24.99 29.27
N GLU A 262 -35.44 24.82 30.49
CA GLU A 262 -34.74 25.58 31.56
C GLU A 262 -34.03 24.53 32.49
N PRO A 263 -33.21 24.90 33.49
CA PRO A 263 -32.26 24.00 34.18
C PRO A 263 -32.80 23.32 35.46
N ASP A 264 -32.27 22.13 35.80
CA ASP A 264 -32.47 21.50 37.11
C ASP A 264 -31.15 21.44 37.92
N ASP A 265 -31.22 22.00 39.12
CA ASP A 265 -30.19 22.12 40.13
C ASP A 265 -30.02 20.80 40.90
N ARG A 266 -28.79 20.29 41.06
CA ARG A 266 -28.36 19.47 42.22
C ARG A 266 -26.83 19.27 42.28
N PRO A 267 -26.24 19.10 43.48
CA PRO A 267 -24.90 19.60 43.79
C PRO A 267 -23.76 18.64 43.43
N ALA A 268 -22.62 19.25 43.04
CA ALA A 268 -21.36 18.57 42.75
C ALA A 268 -20.72 17.99 44.03
N GLY A 269 -20.73 16.67 44.16
CA GLY A 269 -19.79 15.96 45.03
C GLY A 269 -18.39 16.01 44.40
N THR A 270 -17.43 16.60 45.11
CA THR A 270 -16.05 16.78 44.64
C THR A 270 -15.37 15.44 44.36
N PHE A 271 -14.94 15.29 43.10
CA PHE A 271 -14.17 14.21 42.45
C PHE A 271 -13.03 13.57 43.28
N VAL A 272 -12.58 14.24 44.35
CA VAL A 272 -11.48 13.80 45.21
C VAL A 272 -11.88 12.63 46.14
N GLU A 273 -13.13 12.55 46.61
CA GLU A 273 -13.54 11.47 47.51
C GLU A 273 -13.75 10.11 46.82
N GLN A 274 -14.07 10.09 45.51
CA GLN A 274 -14.25 8.83 44.76
C GLN A 274 -12.93 8.13 44.42
N ILE A 275 -11.82 8.86 44.34
CA ILE A 275 -10.51 8.31 43.95
C ILE A 275 -9.83 7.55 45.11
N LEU A 276 -10.14 7.91 46.36
CA LEU A 276 -9.50 7.33 47.56
C LEU A 276 -10.11 6.00 48.05
N ALA A 277 -11.25 5.58 47.51
CA ALA A 277 -11.93 4.34 47.92
C ALA A 277 -11.46 3.07 47.19
N ASN A 278 -10.60 3.19 46.15
CA ASN A 278 -10.24 2.06 45.30
C ASN A 278 -8.84 1.47 45.66
N PRO A 279 -8.76 0.28 46.29
CA PRO A 279 -7.50 -0.26 46.82
C PRO A 279 -6.47 -0.61 45.74
N LEU A 280 -6.92 -0.82 44.49
CA LEU A 280 -6.04 -1.08 43.34
C LEU A 280 -5.35 0.18 42.83
N LEU A 281 -6.05 1.32 42.86
CA LEU A 281 -5.50 2.60 42.43
C LEU A 281 -4.45 3.11 43.43
N LYS A 282 -4.67 2.87 44.74
CA LYS A 282 -3.72 3.18 45.80
C LYS A 282 -2.39 2.43 45.64
N ARG A 283 -2.44 1.14 45.26
CA ARG A 283 -1.21 0.36 44.96
C ARG A 283 -0.46 0.90 43.74
N LYS A 284 -1.17 1.28 42.67
CA LYS A 284 -0.57 1.84 41.45
C LYS A 284 0.11 3.19 41.66
N ILE A 285 -0.49 4.06 42.48
CA ILE A 285 0.09 5.38 42.81
C ILE A 285 1.36 5.24 43.65
N ILE A 286 1.38 4.31 44.62
CA ILE A 286 2.57 4.05 45.45
C ILE A 286 3.71 3.48 44.59
N THR A 287 3.43 2.56 43.67
CA THR A 287 4.46 2.02 42.77
C THR A 287 5.02 3.08 41.82
N ALA A 288 4.18 3.98 41.29
CA ALA A 288 4.63 5.08 40.45
C ALA A 288 5.52 6.07 41.21
N ALA A 289 5.18 6.39 42.47
CA ALA A 289 5.99 7.26 43.32
C ALA A 289 7.36 6.65 43.65
N CYS A 290 7.44 5.33 43.88
CA CYS A 290 8.71 4.64 44.11
C CYS A 290 9.60 4.60 42.86
N ILE A 291 9.02 4.42 41.67
CA ILE A 291 9.77 4.45 40.39
C ILE A 291 10.34 5.84 40.14
N LEU A 292 9.53 6.88 40.38
CA LEU A 292 9.97 8.28 40.22
C LEU A 292 11.11 8.63 41.18
N ALA A 293 11.03 8.20 42.45
CA ALA A 293 12.09 8.39 43.42
C ALA A 293 13.39 7.67 43.04
N GLY A 294 13.29 6.46 42.49
CA GLY A 294 14.45 5.72 41.95
C GLY A 294 15.11 6.43 40.78
N LEU A 295 14.32 6.97 39.84
CA LEU A 295 14.80 7.73 38.69
C LEU A 295 15.55 9.01 39.09
N ILE A 296 15.05 9.71 40.12
CA ILE A 296 15.70 10.90 40.68
C ILE A 296 17.05 10.54 41.33
N ILE A 297 17.14 9.40 42.02
CA ILE A 297 18.41 8.92 42.61
C ILE A 297 19.44 8.56 41.53
N VAL A 298 19.01 7.91 40.44
CA VAL A 298 19.89 7.57 39.31
C VAL A 298 20.41 8.83 38.61
N LEU A 299 19.56 9.85 38.42
CA LEU A 299 19.95 11.14 37.86
C LEU A 299 20.94 11.90 38.77
N LEU A 300 20.84 11.75 40.09
CA LEU A 300 21.79 12.34 41.03
C LEU A 300 23.16 11.64 40.98
N ILE A 301 23.20 10.33 40.74
CA ILE A 301 24.45 9.55 40.60
C ILE A 301 25.11 9.82 39.24
N ALA A 302 24.34 10.01 38.17
CA ALA A 302 24.88 10.36 36.86
C ALA A 302 25.54 11.74 36.83
N LYS A 303 25.17 12.64 37.75
CA LYS A 303 25.73 14.00 37.84
C LYS A 303 27.09 14.08 38.53
N THR A 304 27.59 13.00 39.13
CA THR A 304 28.86 13.00 39.90
C THR A 304 30.06 12.44 39.14
N PHE A 305 29.88 11.89 37.93
CA PHE A 305 30.96 11.40 37.08
C PHE A 305 31.02 12.19 35.77
N SER A 306 31.78 13.28 35.77
CA SER A 306 32.27 13.92 34.54
C SER A 306 33.71 14.36 34.77
N GLN A 307 34.63 13.68 34.11
CA GLN A 307 36.01 14.11 33.89
C GLN A 307 36.39 13.74 32.46
N ASP A 308 36.65 14.77 31.66
CA ASP A 308 37.45 14.73 30.43
C ASP A 308 38.95 14.78 30.82
N PRO A 309 39.89 14.26 30.01
CA PRO A 309 40.52 15.13 28.99
C PRO A 309 41.09 14.48 27.70
N SER A 310 40.98 15.26 26.61
CA SER A 310 41.94 15.61 25.53
C SER A 310 42.99 14.63 24.96
N GLY A 311 43.14 14.64 23.63
CA GLY A 311 44.38 14.26 22.93
C GLY A 311 44.33 14.44 21.39
N THR A 312 44.99 15.49 20.91
CA THR A 312 45.23 15.93 19.51
C THR A 312 46.07 14.98 18.66
N ASP A 313 45.89 14.98 17.33
CA ASP A 313 46.93 15.48 16.41
C ASP A 313 46.45 15.74 14.98
N SER A 314 47.13 16.70 14.37
CA SER A 314 46.85 17.36 13.08
C SER A 314 47.62 16.70 11.93
N THR A 315 47.21 16.94 10.67
CA THR A 315 47.97 17.73 9.66
C THR A 315 47.54 17.41 8.21
N SER A 316 47.29 18.51 7.48
CA SER A 316 47.20 18.86 6.04
C SER A 316 47.90 17.97 4.99
N SER A 317 47.69 18.02 3.66
CA SER A 317 47.49 19.14 2.71
C SER A 317 47.33 18.66 1.24
N THR A 318 46.45 19.33 0.47
CA THR A 318 46.68 19.97 -0.87
C THR A 318 46.77 19.20 -2.21
N SER A 319 45.79 19.54 -3.09
CA SER A 319 45.77 19.95 -4.52
C SER A 319 46.41 19.15 -5.67
N GLY A 320 45.63 19.04 -6.77
CA GLY A 320 46.11 18.76 -8.12
C GLY A 320 44.99 18.75 -9.18
N THR A 321 44.76 19.91 -9.80
CA THR A 321 43.97 20.12 -11.03
C THR A 321 44.67 19.53 -12.26
N SER A 322 43.92 18.94 -13.20
CA SER A 322 44.20 19.11 -14.63
C SER A 322 42.99 18.76 -15.50
N ALA A 323 42.70 19.64 -16.46
CA ALA A 323 41.68 19.52 -17.49
C ALA A 323 42.30 18.97 -18.78
N THR A 324 41.51 18.26 -19.59
CA THR A 324 41.63 18.27 -21.07
C THR A 324 40.25 18.12 -21.71
N GLU A 325 40.05 18.94 -22.73
CA GLU A 325 38.86 19.25 -23.52
C GLU A 325 38.82 18.46 -24.85
N SER A 326 37.69 18.57 -25.57
CA SER A 326 37.42 18.26 -27.00
C SER A 326 36.69 16.93 -27.29
N THR A 327 35.72 16.78 -28.22
CA THR A 327 35.03 17.67 -29.19
C THR A 327 33.86 16.87 -29.82
N ILE A 328 32.91 17.59 -30.46
CA ILE A 328 31.51 17.25 -30.82
C ILE A 328 31.30 16.63 -32.24
N ALA A 329 30.41 15.61 -32.34
CA ALA A 329 29.36 15.20 -33.35
C ALA A 329 29.59 15.21 -34.91
N PRO A 330 28.63 14.80 -35.81
CA PRO A 330 27.34 14.06 -35.71
C PRO A 330 27.01 12.96 -36.80
N ALA A 331 25.94 12.19 -36.52
CA ALA A 331 24.91 11.45 -37.32
C ALA A 331 24.96 11.19 -38.86
N ALA A 332 24.47 9.99 -39.29
CA ALA A 332 23.32 9.78 -40.22
C ALA A 332 23.04 8.29 -40.59
N SER A 333 21.75 7.95 -40.82
CA SER A 333 21.18 6.76 -41.48
C SER A 333 20.26 7.22 -42.64
N PRO A 334 20.05 6.44 -43.74
CA PRO A 334 18.71 5.83 -43.99
C PRO A 334 18.64 4.50 -44.85
N THR A 335 17.75 3.55 -44.45
CA THR A 335 16.65 2.76 -45.17
C THR A 335 16.86 2.04 -46.58
N PRO A 336 15.94 1.15 -47.14
CA PRO A 336 15.51 -0.29 -46.89
C PRO A 336 15.56 -1.33 -48.09
N LYS A 337 15.35 -2.66 -47.78
CA LYS A 337 14.68 -3.86 -48.49
C LYS A 337 15.15 -4.35 -49.92
N PRO A 338 15.25 -5.68 -50.32
CA PRO A 338 14.29 -6.81 -50.15
C PRO A 338 14.78 -8.25 -49.84
N THR A 339 13.76 -9.08 -49.53
CA THR A 339 13.63 -10.49 -49.11
C THR A 339 14.22 -11.57 -50.03
N VAL A 340 14.86 -12.60 -49.46
CA VAL A 340 14.73 -14.01 -49.90
C VAL A 340 14.83 -14.98 -48.71
N THR A 341 13.91 -15.93 -48.66
CA THR A 341 13.81 -17.07 -47.74
C THR A 341 15.01 -18.02 -47.83
N SER A 342 15.61 -18.36 -46.69
CA SER A 342 16.34 -19.62 -46.48
C SER A 342 16.22 -20.00 -45.01
N VAL A 343 15.62 -21.16 -44.74
CA VAL A 343 15.51 -21.78 -43.42
C VAL A 343 16.90 -22.27 -42.98
N PRO A 344 17.40 -21.85 -41.80
CA PRO A 344 18.45 -22.54 -41.09
C PRO A 344 17.89 -23.07 -39.77
N THR A 345 17.90 -24.39 -39.60
CA THR A 345 17.62 -25.08 -38.33
C THR A 345 18.67 -24.63 -37.29
N GLU A 346 18.31 -23.62 -36.50
CA GLU A 346 19.06 -23.17 -35.33
C GLU A 346 18.76 -24.06 -34.10
N PRO A 347 19.68 -24.10 -33.11
CA PRO A 347 19.54 -24.97 -31.95
C PRO A 347 18.24 -24.67 -31.20
N GLN A 348 17.34 -25.64 -31.19
CA GLN A 348 16.04 -25.57 -30.54
C GLN A 348 16.21 -25.39 -29.03
N LYS A 349 15.94 -24.17 -28.54
CA LYS A 349 15.91 -23.88 -27.11
C LYS A 349 14.62 -24.42 -26.50
N MET A 350 14.75 -25.13 -25.39
CA MET A 350 13.61 -25.68 -24.66
C MET A 350 13.15 -24.68 -23.59
N LEU A 351 11.87 -24.35 -23.62
CA LEU A 351 11.20 -23.42 -22.74
C LEU A 351 10.20 -24.18 -21.86
N VAL A 352 10.00 -23.72 -20.64
CA VAL A 352 8.96 -24.23 -19.74
C VAL A 352 7.99 -23.12 -19.36
N VAL A 353 6.70 -23.43 -19.35
CA VAL A 353 5.64 -22.47 -19.00
C VAL A 353 5.68 -22.17 -17.50
N SER A 354 5.89 -20.90 -17.13
CA SER A 354 5.97 -20.43 -15.74
C SER A 354 4.63 -19.89 -15.19
N ALA A 355 3.65 -19.62 -16.06
CA ALA A 355 2.30 -19.20 -15.67
C ALA A 355 1.37 -20.38 -15.33
N GLN A 356 0.33 -20.16 -14.50
CA GLN A 356 -0.70 -21.17 -14.22
C GLN A 356 -1.50 -21.56 -15.46
N ARG A 357 -1.79 -20.57 -16.32
CA ARG A 357 -2.46 -20.72 -17.61
C ARG A 357 -1.85 -19.73 -18.59
N LEU A 358 -1.36 -20.22 -19.73
CA LEU A 358 -0.76 -19.42 -20.79
C LEU A 358 -1.49 -19.68 -22.10
N ASN A 359 -1.87 -18.62 -22.80
CA ASN A 359 -2.58 -18.75 -24.06
C ASN A 359 -1.58 -18.88 -25.22
N LEU A 360 -1.69 -19.97 -25.98
CA LEU A 360 -1.06 -20.16 -27.28
C LEU A 360 -1.97 -19.56 -28.34
N ARG A 361 -1.44 -18.61 -29.12
CA ARG A 361 -2.21 -17.87 -30.14
C ARG A 361 -1.65 -18.08 -31.53
N GLU A 362 -2.49 -17.91 -32.53
CA GLU A 362 -2.08 -18.03 -33.94
C GLU A 362 -1.18 -16.89 -34.40
N GLU A 363 -1.34 -15.70 -33.82
CA GLU A 363 -0.57 -14.49 -34.13
C GLU A 363 0.02 -13.89 -32.84
N PRO A 364 1.14 -13.14 -32.93
CA PRO A 364 1.77 -12.46 -31.79
C PRO A 364 0.99 -11.20 -31.37
N THR A 365 -0.32 -11.34 -31.11
CA THR A 365 -1.21 -10.25 -30.70
C THR A 365 -2.21 -10.74 -29.65
N ILE A 366 -2.67 -9.83 -28.77
CA ILE A 366 -3.67 -10.16 -27.73
C ILE A 366 -5.03 -10.49 -28.36
N GLU A 367 -5.30 -9.94 -29.54
CA GLU A 367 -6.53 -10.13 -30.31
C GLU A 367 -6.49 -11.39 -31.19
N GLY A 368 -5.30 -11.98 -31.42
CA GLY A 368 -5.13 -13.17 -32.25
C GLY A 368 -5.91 -14.38 -31.73
N THR A 369 -6.31 -15.27 -32.63
CA THR A 369 -7.10 -16.46 -32.31
C THR A 369 -6.44 -17.29 -31.22
N LEU A 370 -7.20 -17.65 -30.18
CA LEU A 370 -6.74 -18.58 -29.15
C LEU A 370 -6.75 -20.00 -29.70
N LEU A 371 -5.58 -20.58 -29.92
CA LEU A 371 -5.44 -21.98 -30.32
C LEU A 371 -5.65 -22.88 -29.11
N ARG A 372 -4.92 -22.61 -28.02
CA ARG A 372 -4.92 -23.44 -26.82
C ARG A 372 -4.56 -22.66 -25.56
N THR A 373 -4.90 -23.22 -24.41
CA THR A 373 -4.36 -22.78 -23.12
C THR A 373 -3.43 -23.85 -22.55
N LEU A 374 -2.16 -23.50 -22.38
CA LEU A 374 -1.09 -24.27 -21.75
C LEU A 374 -1.13 -24.07 -20.24
N ASN A 375 -0.63 -25.05 -19.49
CA ASN A 375 -0.55 -25.02 -18.02
C ASN A 375 0.89 -24.82 -17.54
N ASN A 376 1.03 -24.52 -16.25
CA ASN A 376 2.34 -24.44 -15.62
C ASN A 376 3.11 -25.75 -15.76
N GLY A 377 4.36 -25.67 -16.19
CA GLY A 377 5.24 -26.82 -16.38
C GLY A 377 5.17 -27.45 -17.77
N ASP A 378 4.28 -26.99 -18.66
CA ASP A 378 4.25 -27.47 -20.05
C ASP A 378 5.57 -27.12 -20.76
N LEU A 379 6.09 -28.07 -21.53
CA LEU A 379 7.33 -27.92 -22.30
C LEU A 379 7.03 -27.39 -23.69
N LEU A 380 7.88 -26.46 -24.14
CA LEU A 380 7.77 -25.77 -25.40
C LEU A 380 9.13 -25.74 -26.09
N VAL A 381 9.13 -25.89 -27.40
CA VAL A 381 10.32 -25.73 -28.22
C VAL A 381 10.26 -24.34 -28.86
N GLN A 382 11.27 -23.52 -28.64
CA GLN A 382 11.39 -22.24 -29.31
C GLN A 382 11.75 -22.46 -30.79
N LEU A 383 10.93 -21.90 -31.69
CA LEU A 383 11.11 -22.01 -33.13
C LEU A 383 11.84 -20.80 -33.72
N ASP A 384 11.53 -19.60 -33.22
CA ASP A 384 12.13 -18.34 -33.68
C ASP A 384 12.64 -17.52 -32.49
N GLU A 385 13.58 -16.60 -32.74
CA GLU A 385 13.97 -15.60 -31.75
C GLU A 385 12.74 -14.77 -31.30
N PRO A 386 12.68 -14.32 -30.03
CA PRO A 386 11.54 -13.56 -29.56
C PRO A 386 11.40 -12.24 -30.33
N ASP A 387 10.20 -11.98 -30.86
CA ASP A 387 9.84 -10.72 -31.49
C ASP A 387 9.05 -9.87 -30.50
N GLY A 388 9.75 -8.94 -29.85
CA GLY A 388 9.20 -8.12 -28.78
C GLY A 388 8.78 -8.97 -27.57
N ASP A 389 7.48 -8.89 -27.22
CA ASP A 389 6.92 -9.61 -26.07
C ASP A 389 6.44 -11.03 -26.41
N TRP A 390 6.60 -11.47 -27.66
CA TRP A 390 6.09 -12.74 -28.16
C TRP A 390 7.22 -13.65 -28.64
N VAL A 391 7.03 -14.94 -28.45
CA VAL A 391 7.93 -15.97 -28.97
C VAL A 391 7.11 -17.04 -29.68
N HIS A 392 7.61 -17.45 -30.84
CA HIS A 392 7.03 -18.53 -31.62
C HIS A 392 7.53 -19.87 -31.06
N VAL A 393 6.59 -20.74 -30.70
CA VAL A 393 6.86 -21.99 -30.00
C VAL A 393 6.08 -23.16 -30.58
N GLU A 394 6.61 -24.36 -30.40
CA GLU A 394 5.94 -25.62 -30.67
C GLU A 394 5.69 -26.37 -29.36
N THR A 395 4.47 -26.88 -29.18
CA THR A 395 4.11 -27.74 -28.05
C THR A 395 4.60 -29.18 -28.28
N GLU A 396 4.67 -29.99 -27.23
CA GLU A 396 5.00 -31.43 -27.35
C GLU A 396 4.06 -32.19 -28.31
N ASP A 397 2.81 -31.71 -28.46
CA ASP A 397 1.81 -32.29 -29.36
C ASP A 397 1.99 -31.86 -30.83
N GLY A 398 3.00 -31.03 -31.14
CA GLY A 398 3.30 -30.52 -32.48
C GLY A 398 2.47 -29.31 -32.92
N GLU A 399 1.67 -28.73 -32.01
CA GLU A 399 0.90 -27.51 -32.29
C GLU A 399 1.79 -26.28 -32.12
N GLN A 400 1.87 -25.45 -33.18
CA GLN A 400 2.70 -24.25 -33.23
C GLN A 400 1.87 -22.99 -33.00
N GLY A 401 2.47 -22.01 -32.33
CA GLY A 401 1.84 -20.70 -32.11
C GLY A 401 2.71 -19.77 -31.28
N TYR A 402 2.15 -18.62 -30.95
CA TYR A 402 2.83 -17.55 -30.23
C TYR A 402 2.39 -17.52 -28.78
N VAL A 403 3.38 -17.39 -27.88
CA VAL A 403 3.16 -17.19 -26.45
C VAL A 403 3.91 -15.95 -25.98
N TYR A 404 3.46 -15.38 -24.87
CA TYR A 404 4.14 -14.25 -24.24
C TYR A 404 5.43 -14.70 -23.56
N VAL A 405 6.55 -14.05 -23.92
CA VAL A 405 7.90 -14.38 -23.43
C VAL A 405 7.99 -14.33 -21.91
N HIS A 406 7.27 -13.40 -21.27
CA HIS A 406 7.30 -13.22 -19.82
C HIS A 406 6.77 -14.43 -19.02
N TYR A 407 6.03 -15.33 -19.67
CA TYR A 407 5.41 -16.50 -19.04
C TYR A 407 6.10 -17.82 -19.41
N VAL A 408 7.27 -17.75 -20.03
CA VAL A 408 8.12 -18.90 -20.34
C VAL A 408 9.53 -18.66 -19.80
N THR A 409 10.20 -19.72 -19.38
CA THR A 409 11.58 -19.66 -18.89
C THR A 409 12.42 -20.71 -19.60
N GLU A 410 13.66 -20.38 -19.96
CA GLU A 410 14.60 -21.33 -20.53
C GLU A 410 14.83 -22.48 -19.54
N GLN A 411 14.68 -23.72 -20.02
CA GLN A 411 15.01 -24.90 -19.24
C GLN A 411 16.54 -25.05 -19.25
N PRO A 412 17.23 -25.06 -18.09
CA PRO A 412 18.66 -25.25 -18.06
C PRO A 412 19.02 -26.65 -18.57
N ASP A 413 19.96 -26.75 -19.51
CA ASP A 413 20.58 -28.01 -19.92
C ASP A 413 21.17 -28.68 -18.68
N ARG A 414 20.71 -29.91 -18.39
CA ARG A 414 21.10 -30.67 -17.19
C ARG A 414 22.33 -31.53 -17.40
#